data_AF-A0A4Q5T4G1-F1
#
_entry.id   AF-A0A4Q5T4G1-F1
#
_cell.length_a   1.000
_cell.length_b   1.000
_cell.length_c   1.000
_cell.angle_alpha   90.00
_cell.angle_beta   90.00
_cell.angle_gamma   90.00
#
_symmetry.space_group_name_H-M   'P 1'
#
loop_
_entity.id
_entity.type
_entity.pdbx_description
1 polymer ?
#
loop_
_entity_poly.entity_id
_entity_poly.type
_entity_poly.pdbx_seq_one_letter_code
_entity_poly.pdbx_strand_id
1 'polypeptide(L)' 'MQEYFQYRPCMFQQDNAAVHTAHEVTSFFRAHNIQVLDWPAHSPDLNIIERVWPYLKEAMRKLHHAAPCGQFFG' A
#
# COMPACT_ATOMS: atom_id res chain seq x y z
N MET A 1 9.36 9.87 -7.10
CA MET A 1 7.88 9.78 -7.14
C MET A 1 7.33 10.38 -8.43
N GLN A 2 7.64 11.64 -8.78
CA GLN A 2 7.11 12.30 -9.99
C GLN A 2 7.41 11.57 -11.31
N GLU A 3 8.60 10.98 -11.44
CA GLU A 3 8.98 10.20 -12.63
C GLU A 3 8.07 8.98 -12.87
N TYR A 4 7.73 8.23 -11.81
CA TYR A 4 6.83 7.08 -11.89
C TYR A 4 5.44 7.45 -12.41
N PHE A 5 4.99 8.67 -12.16
CA PHE A 5 3.70 9.18 -12.62
C PHE A 5 3.81 9.96 -13.93
N GLN A 6 4.90 9.81 -14.68
CA GLN A 6 5.12 10.53 -15.95
C GLN A 6 4.97 12.05 -15.78
N TYR A 7 5.41 12.58 -14.64
CA TYR A 7 5.27 13.98 -14.25
C TYR A 7 3.82 14.48 -14.18
N ARG A 8 2.83 13.60 -14.12
CA ARG A 8 1.45 13.95 -13.82
C ARG A 8 1.32 14.33 -12.34
N PRO A 9 0.45 15.29 -12.00
CA PRO A 9 0.11 15.58 -10.61
C PRO A 9 -0.42 14.30 -9.93
N CYS A 10 0.12 13.97 -8.77
CA CYS A 10 -0.30 12.83 -7.95
C CYS A 10 -0.34 13.23 -6.48
N MET A 11 -1.29 12.67 -5.75
CA MET A 11 -1.35 12.76 -4.29
C MET A 11 -1.09 11.39 -3.69
N PHE A 12 -0.28 11.37 -2.63
CA PHE A 12 0.00 10.17 -1.85
C PHE A 12 -1.14 9.94 -0.86
N GLN A 13 -1.79 8.78 -0.93
CA GLN A 13 -2.80 8.37 0.03
C GLN A 13 -2.16 7.45 1.08
N GLN A 14 -2.36 7.77 2.35
CA GLN A 14 -2.10 6.88 3.50
C GLN A 14 -3.28 6.94 4.47
N ASP A 15 -3.41 5.95 5.34
CA ASP A 15 -4.33 6.02 6.46
C ASP A 15 -3.75 6.93 7.56
N ASN A 16 -4.64 7.62 8.28
CA ASN A 16 -4.25 8.54 9.36
C ASN A 16 -3.98 7.79 10.68
N ALA A 17 -3.37 6.61 10.62
CA ALA A 17 -2.90 5.94 11.83
C ALA A 17 -1.80 6.77 12.48
N ALA A 18 -1.75 6.81 13.82
CA ALA A 18 -0.85 7.71 14.56
C ALA A 18 0.63 7.55 14.20
N VAL A 19 1.06 6.35 13.79
CA VAL A 19 2.42 6.07 13.32
C VAL A 19 2.76 6.77 11.99
N HIS A 20 1.76 6.96 11.13
CA HIS A 20 1.90 7.60 9.81
C HIS A 20 1.78 9.13 9.88
N THR A 21 1.37 9.68 11.02
CA THR A 21 1.30 11.12 11.29
C THR A 21 2.43 11.62 12.19
N ALA A 22 3.45 10.80 12.45
CA ALA A 22 4.60 11.19 13.25
C ALA A 22 5.40 12.34 12.59
N HIS A 23 6.04 13.18 13.42
CA HIS A 23 6.78 14.35 12.96
C HIS A 23 7.85 14.02 11.90
N GLU A 24 8.56 12.92 12.07
CA GLU A 24 9.59 12.47 11.13
C GLU A 24 8.99 12.12 9.76
N VAL A 25 7.84 11.44 9.74
CA VAL A 25 7.11 11.08 8.52
C VAL A 25 6.63 12.34 7.80
N THR A 26 6.04 13.30 8.52
CA THR A 26 5.63 14.58 7.92
C THR A 26 6.82 15.40 7.40
N SER A 27 7.96 15.36 8.10
CA SER A 27 9.19 16.02 7.67
C SER A 27 9.74 15.40 6.39
N PHE A 28 9.71 14.06 6.28
CA PHE A 28 10.10 13.34 5.08
C PHE A 28 9.24 13.75 3.87
N PHE A 29 7.92 13.82 4.01
CA PHE A 29 7.04 14.22 2.90
C PHE A 29 7.31 15.65 2.43
N ARG A 30 7.54 16.58 3.37
CA ARG A 30 7.88 17.97 3.04
C ARG A 30 9.22 18.07 2.31
N ALA A 31 10.24 17.34 2.78
CA ALA A 31 11.58 17.36 2.16
C ALA A 31 11.59 16.80 0.72
N HIS A 32 10.63 15.94 0.37
CA HIS A 32 10.53 15.31 -0.95
C HIS A 32 9.41 15.88 -1.84
N ASN A 33 8.77 16.99 -1.41
CA ASN A 33 7.65 17.60 -2.11
C ASN A 33 6.50 16.61 -2.42
N ILE A 34 6.24 15.71 -1.47
CA ILE A 34 5.16 14.74 -1.58
C ILE A 34 3.88 15.38 -1.02
N GLN A 35 2.87 15.53 -1.87
CA GLN A 35 1.54 15.94 -1.43
C GLN A 35 0.82 14.72 -0.85
N VAL A 36 0.36 14.83 0.39
CA VAL A 36 -0.44 13.80 1.06
C VAL A 36 -1.91 14.19 0.96
N LEU A 37 -2.77 13.24 0.61
CA LEU A 37 -4.22 13.43 0.59
C LEU A 37 -4.75 13.55 2.02
N ASP A 38 -5.50 14.61 2.30
CA ASP A 38 -6.22 14.74 3.57
C ASP A 38 -7.28 13.64 3.68
N TRP A 39 -7.14 12.78 4.69
CA TRP A 39 -7.97 11.59 4.84
C TRP A 39 -8.74 11.59 6.18
N PRO A 40 -10.04 11.27 6.19
CA PRO A 40 -10.77 11.11 7.45
C PRO A 40 -10.24 9.91 8.26
N ALA A 41 -10.11 10.09 9.57
CA ALA A 41 -9.77 8.99 10.47
C ALA A 41 -10.87 7.91 10.46
N HIS A 42 -10.49 6.65 10.61
CA HIS A 42 -11.41 5.49 10.69
C HIS A 42 -12.29 5.26 9.45
N SER A 43 -11.80 5.59 8.25
CA SER A 43 -12.48 5.29 6.98
C SER A 43 -11.78 4.22 6.13
N PRO A 44 -11.79 2.94 6.57
CA PRO A 44 -11.18 1.84 5.82
C PRO A 44 -11.94 1.53 4.51
N ASP A 45 -13.23 1.83 4.46
CA ASP A 45 -14.13 1.64 3.30
C ASP A 45 -13.73 2.45 2.06
N LEU A 46 -13.07 3.58 2.31
CA LEU A 46 -12.54 4.48 1.29
C LEU A 46 -11.11 4.10 0.87
N ASN A 47 -10.42 3.23 1.60
CA ASN A 47 -9.04 2.84 1.27
C ASN A 47 -9.04 1.79 0.16
N ILE A 48 -8.46 2.15 -1.00
CA ILE A 48 -8.39 1.26 -2.16
C ILE A 48 -7.63 -0.03 -1.81
N ILE A 49 -6.64 0.02 -0.91
CA ILE A 49 -5.86 -1.17 -0.55
C ILE A 49 -6.72 -2.24 0.15
N GLU A 50 -7.69 -1.81 0.96
CA GLU A 50 -8.61 -2.72 1.67
C GLU A 50 -9.46 -3.53 0.71
N ARG A 51 -9.82 -2.93 -0.44
CA ARG A 51 -10.55 -3.63 -1.50
C ARG A 51 -9.67 -4.58 -2.30
N VAL A 52 -8.37 -4.32 -2.39
CA VAL A 52 -7.42 -5.14 -3.15
C VAL A 52 -6.95 -6.36 -2.34
N TRP A 53 -6.86 -6.25 -1.01
CA TRP A 53 -6.37 -7.33 -0.14
C TRP A 53 -7.04 -8.70 -0.36
N PRO A 54 -8.37 -8.83 -0.51
CA PRO A 54 -9.01 -10.13 -0.77
C PRO A 54 -8.51 -10.81 -2.04
N TYR A 55 -8.28 -10.05 -3.12
CA TYR A 55 -7.79 -10.59 -4.39
C TYR A 55 -6.36 -11.10 -4.25
N LEU A 56 -5.50 -10.37 -3.54
CA LEU A 56 -4.13 -10.81 -3.29
C LEU A 56 -4.10 -12.08 -2.43
N LYS A 57 -4.90 -12.14 -1.36
CA LYS A 57 -5.02 -13.34 -0.50
C LYS A 57 -5.43 -14.57 -1.32
N GLU A 58 -6.39 -14.41 -2.24
CA GLU A 58 -6.83 -15.50 -3.10
C GLU A 58 -5.75 -15.93 -4.11
N ALA A 59 -5.02 -14.97 -4.69
CA ALA A 59 -3.88 -15.29 -5.57
C ALA A 59 -2.78 -16.06 -4.82
N MET A 60 -2.45 -15.64 -3.59
CA MET A 60 -1.48 -16.35 -2.75
C MET A 60 -1.97 -17.77 -2.40
N ARG A 61 -3.24 -17.93 -2.05
CA ARG A 61 -3.82 -19.25 -1.77
C ARG A 61 -3.68 -20.19 -2.97
N LYS A 62 -3.94 -19.71 -4.18
CA LYS A 62 -3.76 -20.48 -5.41
C LYS A 62 -2.30 -20.90 -5.64
N LEU A 63 -1.34 -20.01 -5.38
CA LEU A 63 0.09 -20.34 -5.48
C LEU A 63 0.50 -21.41 -4.46
N HIS A 64 0.04 -21.30 -3.22
CA HIS A 64 0.32 -22.29 -2.17
C HIS A 64 -0.31 -23.66 -2.45
N HIS A 65 -1.50 -23.71 -3.06
CA HIS A 65 -2.15 -24.96 -3.43
C HIS A 65 -1.62 -25.55 -4.76
N ALA A 66 -0.97 -24.73 -5.59
CA ALA A 66 -0.35 -25.18 -6.85
C ALA A 66 1.09 -25.68 -6.68
N ALA A 67 1.73 -25.41 -5.54
CA ALA A 67 3.00 -26.01 -5.19
C ALA A 67 2.78 -27.49 -4.82
N PRO A 68 3.31 -28.46 -5.59
CA PRO A 68 3.21 -29.86 -5.19
C PRO A 68 4.03 -30.05 -3.92
N CYS A 69 3.36 -30.49 -2.85
CA CYS A 69 4.03 -30.99 -1.66
C CYS A 69 4.82 -32.26 -2.07
N GLY A 70 6.16 -32.16 -2.10
CA GLY A 70 7.05 -33.32 -1.95
C GLY A 70 7.52 -34.04 -3.22
N GLN A 71 8.19 -33.37 -4.16
CA GLN A 71 9.05 -34.06 -5.12
C GLN A 71 10.49 -33.51 -5.10
N PHE A 72 11.20 -33.77 -4.00
CA PHE A 72 12.66 -33.68 -3.95
C PHE A 72 13.22 -34.78 -3.04
N PHE A 73 12.95 -36.05 -3.33
CA PHE A 73 13.86 -37.15 -2.96
C PHE A 73 13.62 -38.31 -3.95
N GLY A 74 14.62 -38.56 -4.78
CA GLY A 74 14.76 -39.67 -5.71
C GLY A 74 16.22 -39.77 -6.10
#